data_AF-A0A2A2J9D9-F1
#
_entry.id   AF-A0A2A2J9D9-F1
#
_cell.length_a   1.000
_cell.length_b   1.000
_cell.length_c   1.000
_cell.angle_alpha   90.00
_cell.angle_beta   90.00
_cell.angle_gamma   90.00
#
_symmetry.space_group_name_H-M   'P 1'
#
loop_
_entity.id
_entity.type
_entity.pdbx_description
1 polymer ?
#
loop_
_entity_poly.entity_id
_entity_poly.type
_entity_poly.pdbx_seq_one_letter_code
_entity_poly.pdbx_strand_id
1 'polypeptide(L)'
;MKYQIWLLYHTVFFTSLVFGLDQCLNRDEECGSVDEQRQNENVIDHGGWRTNRQNVVGLEGPCNIPRLDAQHLSQGEFLKKYAYAEPIIIYNIDNSEFARLTERQKMLEDWREERVVLSSANTYSYTRVPSTFGDYLETHLRPQSLESLGNETLYLFGDIDPTTWKPLLDKYRQPQYKLPGHTAALSFGLAGAGTGVPFHFHGPGFAEVVHGSKRWFLYEPDREINFNPDKSTLEWLEKYFFSKFKNMPILGTYTNTPNCPKKRSPANAF
;
A
#
# COMPACT_ATOMS: atom_id res chain seq x y z
N MET A 1 2.18 14.92 15.28
CA MET A 1 3.24 15.40 14.37
C MET A 1 2.67 15.59 12.98
N LYS A 2 3.38 16.33 12.12
CA LYS A 2 3.16 16.38 10.67
C LYS A 2 4.34 15.66 10.02
N TYR A 3 4.07 14.63 9.22
CA TYR A 3 5.06 14.06 8.30
C TYR A 3 4.59 14.32 6.87
N GLN A 4 5.54 14.42 5.94
CA GLN A 4 5.21 14.30 4.54
C GLN A 4 5.24 12.84 4.12
N ILE A 5 4.20 12.43 3.40
CA ILE A 5 3.89 11.04 3.13
C ILE A 5 3.74 10.86 1.63
N TRP A 6 4.26 9.75 1.12
CA TRP A 6 4.22 9.41 -0.29
C TRP A 6 3.75 7.98 -0.52
N LEU A 7 3.18 7.76 -1.70
CA LEU A 7 2.35 6.60 -1.97
C LEU A 7 2.51 6.11 -3.40
N LEU A 8 2.94 4.85 -3.58
CA LEU A 8 2.85 4.10 -4.84
C LEU A 8 1.97 2.86 -4.67
N TYR A 9 0.96 2.69 -5.51
CA TYR A 9 -0.07 1.65 -5.39
C TYR A 9 0.22 0.39 -6.20
N HIS A 10 -0.28 -0.75 -5.71
CA HIS A 10 -0.52 -1.99 -6.48
C HIS A 10 -1.93 -2.50 -6.25
N THR A 11 -2.92 -1.83 -6.87
CA THR A 11 -4.34 -2.27 -6.95
C THR A 11 -4.94 -2.65 -5.59
N VAL A 12 -5.33 -1.65 -4.78
CA VAL A 12 -5.61 -1.82 -3.35
C VAL A 12 -6.84 -1.05 -2.87
N PHE A 13 -7.75 -1.73 -2.17
CA PHE A 13 -8.64 -1.11 -1.19
C PHE A 13 -7.84 -0.73 0.06
N PHE A 14 -7.80 0.55 0.39
CA PHE A 14 -7.22 1.02 1.65
C PHE A 14 -8.25 1.81 2.44
N THR A 15 -8.46 1.53 3.73
CA THR A 15 -9.07 2.53 4.62
C THR A 15 -8.02 3.56 4.99
N SER A 16 -8.37 4.85 4.99
CA SER A 16 -7.51 5.93 5.49
C SER A 16 -7.71 6.03 7.00
N LEU A 17 -6.65 6.28 7.76
CA LEU A 17 -5.67 7.36 7.64
C LEU A 17 -4.33 6.98 6.95
N VAL A 18 -3.25 6.52 7.64
CA VAL A 18 -1.93 6.09 7.04
C VAL A 18 -1.15 4.96 7.78
N PHE A 19 -0.91 3.78 7.14
CA PHE A 19 0.13 2.73 7.31
C PHE A 19 0.06 1.76 6.09
N GLY A 20 1.06 0.88 5.93
CA GLY A 20 1.23 0.00 4.77
C GLY A 20 1.47 -1.47 5.07
N LEU A 21 1.27 -2.31 4.05
CA LEU A 21 1.73 -3.70 3.99
C LEU A 21 2.37 -4.01 2.61
N ASP A 22 2.99 -5.18 2.51
CA ASP A 22 4.36 -5.33 2.00
C ASP A 22 4.62 -5.28 0.50
N GLN A 23 5.81 -4.78 0.15
CA GLN A 23 6.66 -5.35 -0.92
C GLN A 23 8.06 -5.75 -0.40
N CYS A 24 8.30 -5.62 0.90
CA CYS A 24 9.61 -5.77 1.53
C CYS A 24 9.71 -7.09 2.29
N LEU A 25 9.36 -8.21 1.65
CA LEU A 25 9.74 -9.52 2.15
C LEU A 25 11.27 -9.61 2.11
N ASN A 26 11.89 -9.81 3.28
CA ASN A 26 13.22 -10.40 3.32
C ASN A 26 13.16 -11.73 2.57
N ARG A 27 14.16 -12.03 1.75
CA ARG A 27 14.18 -13.22 0.87
C ARG A 27 14.46 -14.53 1.62
N ASP A 28 14.16 -14.55 2.92
CA ASP A 28 14.74 -15.43 3.92
C ASP A 28 13.72 -16.38 4.58
N GLU A 29 12.42 -16.26 4.32
CA GLU A 29 11.35 -17.02 5.02
C GLU A 29 10.57 -18.06 4.19
N GLU A 30 10.75 -18.17 2.87
CA GLU A 30 10.12 -19.26 2.09
C GLU A 30 11.01 -20.50 1.97
N CYS A 31 10.92 -21.35 3.00
CA CYS A 31 11.34 -22.75 2.93
C CYS A 31 10.12 -23.68 3.10
N GLY A 32 9.05 -23.41 2.36
CA GLY A 32 7.79 -24.17 2.32
C GLY A 32 7.66 -25.04 1.06
N SER A 33 6.86 -26.10 1.15
CA SER A 33 6.61 -27.01 0.02
C SER A 33 5.68 -26.39 -1.02
N VAL A 34 6.08 -26.47 -2.30
CA VAL A 34 5.26 -26.05 -3.45
C VAL A 34 4.13 -27.06 -3.65
N ASP A 35 2.90 -26.69 -3.30
CA ASP A 35 1.69 -27.41 -3.72
C ASP A 35 1.25 -26.95 -5.12
N GLU A 36 0.87 -27.92 -5.96
CA GLU A 36 0.59 -27.69 -7.37
C GLU A 36 -0.78 -27.04 -7.62
N GLN A 37 -0.82 -25.71 -7.69
CA GLN A 37 -1.86 -25.00 -8.44
C GLN A 37 -1.22 -24.02 -9.42
N ARG A 38 -1.32 -24.34 -10.73
CA ARG A 38 -0.89 -23.47 -11.83
C ARG A 38 -1.77 -22.21 -11.91
N GLN A 39 -1.48 -21.23 -11.07
CA GLN A 39 -1.77 -19.84 -11.41
C GLN A 39 -1.00 -19.47 -12.67
N ASN A 40 -1.58 -18.65 -13.54
CA ASN A 40 -0.89 -18.13 -14.72
C ASN A 40 0.26 -17.22 -14.22
N GLU A 41 1.51 -17.67 -14.35
CA GLU A 41 2.69 -17.09 -13.69
C GLU A 41 2.85 -15.57 -13.91
N ASN A 42 2.25 -15.04 -14.97
CA ASN A 42 2.28 -13.64 -15.35
C ASN A 42 1.30 -12.71 -14.60
N VAL A 43 0.42 -13.22 -13.74
CA VAL A 43 -0.60 -12.42 -13.02
C VAL A 43 -0.52 -12.64 -11.52
N ILE A 44 -0.57 -11.56 -10.74
CA ILE A 44 -0.74 -11.56 -9.29
C ILE A 44 -2.23 -11.27 -8.99
N ASP A 45 -2.83 -12.03 -8.08
CA ASP A 45 -4.23 -11.91 -7.68
C ASP A 45 -4.32 -11.76 -6.16
N HIS A 46 -4.95 -10.69 -5.68
CA HIS A 46 -5.31 -10.49 -4.28
C HIS A 46 -6.81 -10.23 -4.22
N GLY A 47 -7.62 -11.18 -3.74
CA GLY A 47 -9.08 -10.99 -3.60
C GLY A 47 -9.81 -10.64 -4.91
N GLY A 48 -9.31 -11.10 -6.07
CA GLY A 48 -9.83 -10.74 -7.40
C GLY A 48 -9.23 -9.46 -7.99
N TRP A 49 -8.39 -8.74 -7.25
CA TRP A 49 -7.64 -7.57 -7.72
C TRP A 49 -6.40 -8.01 -8.48
N ARG A 50 -6.58 -8.23 -9.80
CA ARG A 50 -5.54 -8.79 -10.68
C ARG A 50 -4.61 -7.73 -11.25
N THR A 51 -3.30 -7.99 -11.17
CA THR A 51 -2.24 -7.15 -11.75
C THR A 51 -1.25 -8.02 -12.51
N ASN A 52 -0.98 -7.71 -13.78
CA ASN A 52 0.08 -8.39 -14.55
C ASN A 52 1.45 -8.09 -13.93
N ARG A 53 2.34 -9.07 -13.80
CA ARG A 53 3.68 -8.90 -13.17
C ARG A 53 4.51 -7.79 -13.80
N GLN A 54 4.41 -7.60 -15.12
CA GLN A 54 5.08 -6.51 -15.85
C GLN A 54 4.61 -5.10 -15.46
N ASN A 55 3.45 -4.98 -14.83
CA ASN A 55 2.90 -3.73 -14.31
C ASN A 55 3.16 -3.56 -12.80
N VAL A 56 3.98 -4.44 -12.21
CA VAL A 56 4.42 -4.34 -10.81
C VAL A 56 5.70 -3.53 -10.74
N VAL A 57 5.66 -2.45 -9.95
CA VAL A 57 6.71 -1.44 -9.80
C VAL A 57 7.05 -1.25 -8.33
N GLY A 58 8.12 -0.51 -8.01
CA GLY A 58 8.42 -0.17 -6.61
C GLY A 58 8.98 -1.31 -5.75
N LEU A 59 9.41 -2.43 -6.34
CA LEU A 59 10.00 -3.57 -5.62
C LEU A 59 11.46 -3.31 -5.15
N GLU A 60 12.20 -2.39 -5.77
CA GLU A 60 13.65 -2.22 -5.56
C GLU A 60 14.02 -1.20 -4.47
N GLY A 61 15.20 -1.30 -3.87
CA GLY A 61 15.72 -0.30 -2.92
C GLY A 61 15.26 -0.48 -1.46
N PRO A 62 15.63 0.44 -0.55
CA PRO A 62 15.58 0.20 0.89
C PRO A 62 14.17 0.21 1.48
N CYS A 63 13.98 -0.64 2.49
CA CYS A 63 12.82 -0.66 3.37
C CYS A 63 13.31 -0.54 4.82
N ASN A 64 13.11 0.63 5.43
CA ASN A 64 13.81 1.04 6.66
C ASN A 64 12.87 1.54 7.77
N ILE A 65 11.56 1.38 7.62
CA ILE A 65 10.59 1.68 8.69
C ILE A 65 10.60 0.49 9.67
N PRO A 66 10.76 0.70 10.99
CA PRO A 66 10.68 -0.36 11.98
C PRO A 66 9.38 -1.17 11.88
N ARG A 67 9.47 -2.48 12.07
CA ARG A 67 8.33 -3.41 12.04
C ARG A 67 8.12 -4.06 13.40
N LEU A 68 6.88 -4.23 13.82
CA LEU A 68 6.55 -4.88 15.08
C LEU A 68 5.22 -5.63 14.99
N ASP A 69 5.16 -6.82 15.60
CA ASP A 69 3.91 -7.56 15.74
C ASP A 69 2.96 -6.79 16.66
N ALA A 70 1.67 -6.72 16.32
CA ALA A 70 0.64 -6.11 17.15
C ALA A 70 0.58 -6.71 18.57
N GLN A 71 0.96 -7.98 18.75
CA GLN A 71 1.04 -8.65 20.05
C GLN A 71 2.22 -8.17 20.92
N HIS A 72 3.20 -7.48 20.33
CA HIS A 72 4.42 -7.02 21.00
C HIS A 72 4.49 -5.49 21.12
N LEU A 73 3.38 -4.79 20.85
CA LEU A 73 3.27 -3.35 21.01
C LEU A 73 2.08 -3.01 21.92
N SER A 74 2.35 -2.56 23.14
CA SER A 74 1.32 -2.02 24.03
C SER A 74 0.95 -0.57 23.67
N GLN A 75 -0.23 -0.13 24.11
CA GLN A 75 -0.66 1.28 24.01
C GLN A 75 0.32 2.25 24.68
N GLY A 76 0.96 1.86 25.78
CA GLY A 76 1.93 2.68 26.49
C GLY A 76 3.24 2.86 25.70
N GLU A 77 3.74 1.79 25.11
CA GLU A 77 4.93 1.82 24.25
C GLU A 77 4.66 2.57 22.94
N PHE A 78 3.49 2.37 22.33
CA PHE A 78 3.04 3.14 21.17
C PHE A 78 3.09 4.64 21.44
N LEU A 79 2.51 5.10 22.56
CA LEU A 79 2.53 6.53 22.92
C LEU A 79 3.93 7.05 23.24
N LYS A 80 4.74 6.26 23.95
CA LYS A 80 6.07 6.68 24.41
C LYS A 80 7.10 6.75 23.28
N LYS A 81 7.05 5.82 22.34
CA LYS A 81 8.11 5.62 21.32
C LYS A 81 7.69 6.06 19.92
N TYR A 82 6.43 5.83 19.53
CA TYR A 82 6.02 5.94 18.12
C TYR A 82 5.15 7.17 17.85
N ALA A 83 4.04 7.34 18.58
CA ALA A 83 2.99 8.32 18.32
C ALA A 83 3.47 9.79 18.14
N TYR A 84 4.58 10.14 18.78
CA TYR A 84 5.16 11.48 18.78
C TYR A 84 6.63 11.55 18.34
N ALA A 85 7.22 10.47 17.81
CA ALA A 85 8.64 10.48 17.40
C ALA A 85 8.99 9.76 16.09
N GLU A 86 8.43 8.58 15.78
CA GLU A 86 8.86 7.80 14.61
C GLU A 86 7.73 6.96 13.96
N PRO A 87 7.75 6.75 12.63
CA PRO A 87 6.83 5.83 11.95
C PRO A 87 7.16 4.36 12.27
N ILE A 88 6.14 3.51 12.20
CA ILE A 88 6.22 2.07 12.46
C ILE A 88 5.30 1.32 11.49
N ILE A 89 5.64 0.10 11.09
CA ILE A 89 4.73 -0.85 10.46
C ILE A 89 4.30 -1.84 11.54
N ILE A 90 2.99 -1.92 11.77
CA ILE A 90 2.39 -2.88 12.71
C ILE A 90 1.74 -3.98 11.89
N TYR A 91 2.13 -5.23 12.11
CA TYR A 91 1.61 -6.38 11.36
C TYR A 91 0.88 -7.38 12.29
N ASN A 92 0.27 -8.40 11.71
CA ASN A 92 -0.62 -9.36 12.42
C ASN A 92 -1.86 -8.70 13.07
N ILE A 93 -2.38 -7.65 12.44
CA ILE A 93 -3.72 -7.10 12.73
C ILE A 93 -4.74 -7.89 11.91
N ASP A 94 -5.77 -8.43 12.55
CA ASP A 94 -6.83 -9.19 11.86
C ASP A 94 -7.94 -8.25 11.35
N ASN A 95 -8.10 -8.20 10.03
CA ASN A 95 -9.18 -7.51 9.32
C ASN A 95 -9.85 -8.40 8.26
N SER A 96 -9.82 -9.73 8.47
CA SER A 96 -10.32 -10.75 7.54
C SER A 96 -11.76 -10.54 7.02
N GLU A 97 -12.71 -10.12 7.86
CA GLU A 97 -14.08 -9.79 7.40
C GLU A 97 -14.07 -8.62 6.40
N PHE A 98 -13.33 -7.55 6.70
CA PHE A 98 -13.22 -6.38 5.83
C PHE A 98 -12.50 -6.72 4.52
N ALA A 99 -11.44 -7.54 4.58
CA ALA A 99 -10.74 -8.04 3.40
C ALA A 99 -11.68 -8.81 2.46
N ARG A 100 -12.48 -9.74 2.99
CA ARG A 100 -13.47 -10.50 2.21
C ARG A 100 -14.57 -9.62 1.63
N LEU A 101 -15.02 -8.60 2.36
CA LEU A 101 -16.03 -7.65 1.86
C LEU A 101 -15.48 -6.69 0.79
N THR A 102 -14.17 -6.49 0.75
CA THR A 102 -13.47 -5.63 -0.24
C THR A 102 -12.85 -6.40 -1.41
N GLU A 103 -13.14 -7.70 -1.54
CA GLU A 103 -12.82 -8.49 -2.74
C GLU A 103 -13.52 -7.92 -3.98
N ARG A 104 -12.87 -7.99 -5.16
CA ARG A 104 -13.35 -7.35 -6.40
C ARG A 104 -14.78 -7.73 -6.77
N GLN A 105 -15.08 -9.02 -6.68
CA GLN A 105 -16.41 -9.53 -7.02
C GLN A 105 -17.47 -9.04 -6.02
N LYS A 106 -17.15 -9.09 -4.72
CA LYS A 106 -18.08 -8.63 -3.66
C LYS A 106 -18.33 -7.13 -3.71
N MET A 107 -17.29 -6.34 -3.99
CA MET A 107 -17.42 -4.90 -4.19
C MET A 107 -18.27 -4.55 -5.41
N LEU A 108 -18.16 -5.30 -6.51
CA LEU A 108 -19.05 -5.14 -7.67
C LEU A 108 -20.49 -5.53 -7.35
N GLU A 109 -20.73 -6.61 -6.61
CA GLU A 109 -22.07 -7.04 -6.25
C GLU A 109 -22.80 -6.02 -5.37
N ASP A 110 -22.11 -5.45 -4.38
CA ASP A 110 -22.74 -4.57 -3.39
C ASP A 110 -22.77 -3.09 -3.81
N TRP A 111 -21.79 -2.62 -4.59
CA TRP A 111 -21.54 -1.18 -4.77
C TRP A 111 -21.52 -0.69 -6.22
N ARG A 112 -21.73 -1.54 -7.24
CA ARG A 112 -21.61 -1.17 -8.68
C ARG A 112 -22.28 0.16 -9.05
N GLU A 113 -23.51 0.36 -8.62
CA GLU A 113 -24.31 1.55 -8.98
C GLU A 113 -24.09 2.74 -8.04
N GLU A 114 -23.27 2.59 -6.99
CA GLU A 114 -23.00 3.65 -6.03
C GLU A 114 -22.23 4.80 -6.68
N ARG A 115 -22.61 6.04 -6.35
CA ARG A 115 -22.02 7.23 -6.95
C ARG A 115 -20.70 7.56 -6.28
N VAL A 116 -19.69 7.85 -7.09
CA VAL A 116 -18.36 8.22 -6.63
C VAL A 116 -17.85 9.46 -7.34
N VAL A 117 -16.90 10.13 -6.70
CA VAL A 117 -16.12 11.21 -7.31
C VAL A 117 -14.68 10.73 -7.41
N LEU A 118 -14.16 10.69 -8.63
CA LEU A 118 -12.78 10.32 -8.90
C LEU A 118 -11.90 11.57 -8.89
N SER A 119 -10.75 11.48 -8.22
CA SER A 119 -9.78 12.56 -8.09
C SER A 119 -8.58 12.32 -9.01
N SER A 120 -8.03 13.39 -9.60
CA SER A 120 -6.76 13.30 -10.33
C SER A 120 -5.54 13.13 -9.42
N ALA A 121 -4.55 12.37 -9.89
CA ALA A 121 -3.35 12.00 -9.12
C ALA A 121 -2.22 13.04 -9.11
N ASN A 122 -2.42 14.24 -9.65
CA ASN A 122 -1.50 15.37 -9.49
C ASN A 122 -1.65 16.05 -8.12
N THR A 123 -0.66 16.86 -7.70
CA THR A 123 -0.54 17.37 -6.31
C THR A 123 -1.75 18.15 -5.81
N TYR A 124 -2.53 18.71 -6.72
CA TYR A 124 -3.66 19.57 -6.41
C TYR A 124 -5.04 18.92 -6.62
N SER A 125 -5.09 17.70 -7.18
CA SER A 125 -6.33 16.95 -7.49
C SER A 125 -7.45 17.79 -8.12
N TYR A 126 -7.09 18.73 -9.01
CA TYR A 126 -8.02 19.72 -9.56
C TYR A 126 -9.18 19.10 -10.33
N THR A 127 -8.98 17.95 -10.97
CA THR A 127 -10.04 17.27 -11.73
C THR A 127 -10.83 16.36 -10.80
N ARG A 128 -12.12 16.67 -10.64
CA ARG A 128 -13.12 15.79 -10.03
C ARG A 128 -14.05 15.25 -11.11
N VAL A 129 -14.12 13.93 -11.25
CA VAL A 129 -14.96 13.26 -12.25
C VAL A 129 -16.06 12.47 -11.53
N PRO A 130 -17.33 12.90 -11.59
CA PRO A 130 -18.45 12.09 -11.14
C PRO A 130 -18.57 10.81 -11.99
N SER A 131 -18.71 9.67 -11.34
CA SER A 131 -18.81 8.33 -11.96
C SER A 131 -19.64 7.41 -11.06
N THR A 132 -19.80 6.14 -11.42
CA THR A 132 -20.22 5.09 -10.49
C THR A 132 -19.04 4.20 -10.13
N PHE A 133 -19.10 3.51 -8.99
CA PHE A 133 -18.06 2.59 -8.60
C PHE A 133 -17.83 1.49 -9.65
N GLY A 134 -18.89 0.98 -10.28
CA GLY A 134 -18.84 0.01 -11.38
C GLY A 134 -18.15 0.54 -12.63
N ASP A 135 -18.51 1.74 -13.08
CA ASP A 135 -17.85 2.42 -14.20
C ASP A 135 -16.37 2.62 -13.90
N TYR A 136 -16.03 3.15 -12.73
CA TYR A 136 -14.63 3.29 -12.29
C TYR A 136 -13.85 1.98 -12.41
N LEU A 137 -14.41 0.85 -11.96
CA LEU A 137 -13.75 -0.47 -12.02
C LEU A 137 -13.57 -1.04 -13.43
N GLU A 138 -14.36 -0.60 -14.41
CA GLU A 138 -14.42 -1.20 -15.75
C GLU A 138 -13.78 -0.31 -16.83
N THR A 139 -13.81 1.02 -16.66
CA THR A 139 -13.34 1.99 -17.67
C THR A 139 -12.10 2.78 -17.23
N HIS A 140 -11.89 2.97 -15.91
CA HIS A 140 -10.88 3.88 -15.38
C HIS A 140 -9.79 3.20 -14.53
N LEU A 141 -10.10 2.12 -13.80
CA LEU A 141 -9.14 1.41 -12.96
C LEU A 141 -8.15 0.60 -13.82
N ARG A 142 -7.00 1.22 -14.12
CA ARG A 142 -5.93 0.64 -14.93
C ARG A 142 -4.55 0.93 -14.34
N PRO A 143 -3.52 0.13 -14.66
CA PRO A 143 -2.15 0.44 -14.31
C PRO A 143 -1.67 1.78 -14.90
N GLN A 144 -0.83 2.49 -14.14
CA GLN A 144 -0.16 3.71 -14.53
C GLN A 144 0.91 3.43 -15.60
N SER A 145 0.89 4.19 -16.69
CA SER A 145 2.04 4.28 -17.61
C SER A 145 3.02 5.35 -17.13
N LEU A 146 4.31 5.16 -17.44
CA LEU A 146 5.37 6.19 -17.30
C LEU A 146 5.14 7.41 -18.22
N GLU A 147 4.34 7.25 -19.27
CA GLU A 147 3.99 8.32 -20.22
C GLU A 147 2.74 9.10 -19.77
N SER A 148 1.86 8.48 -18.98
CA SER A 148 0.64 9.11 -18.49
C SER A 148 0.94 10.17 -17.41
N LEU A 149 0.34 11.34 -17.57
CA LEU A 149 0.50 12.45 -16.63
C LEU A 149 -0.32 12.22 -15.35
N GLY A 150 0.08 12.86 -14.25
CA GLY A 150 -0.63 12.70 -12.96
C GLY A 150 -2.08 13.21 -13.00
N ASN A 151 -2.38 14.20 -13.85
CA ASN A 151 -3.73 14.72 -14.04
C ASN A 151 -4.65 13.81 -14.88
N GLU A 152 -4.09 12.87 -15.65
CA GLU A 152 -4.81 11.90 -16.49
C GLU A 152 -5.12 10.58 -15.75
N THR A 153 -4.49 10.39 -14.59
CA THR A 153 -4.71 9.25 -13.71
C THR A 153 -5.80 9.59 -12.70
N LEU A 154 -6.90 8.83 -12.75
CA LEU A 154 -8.01 8.93 -11.81
C LEU A 154 -7.93 7.84 -10.75
N TYR A 155 -8.17 8.20 -9.49
CA TYR A 155 -8.38 7.24 -8.41
C TYR A 155 -9.63 7.58 -7.58
N LEU A 156 -10.19 6.56 -6.95
CA LEU A 156 -11.24 6.72 -5.95
C LEU A 156 -10.57 7.04 -4.61
N PHE A 157 -10.46 8.32 -4.27
CA PHE A 157 -9.97 8.77 -2.95
C PHE A 157 -10.27 10.26 -2.72
N GLY A 158 -10.34 10.65 -1.44
CA GLY A 158 -10.42 12.04 -0.97
C GLY A 158 -11.84 12.57 -0.78
N ASP A 159 -12.80 12.09 -1.59
CA ASP A 159 -14.21 12.52 -1.57
C ASP A 159 -15.10 11.28 -1.33
N ILE A 160 -15.11 10.79 -0.08
CA ILE A 160 -15.84 9.60 0.38
C ILE A 160 -16.93 10.05 1.36
N ASP A 161 -18.20 9.86 0.99
CA ASP A 161 -19.31 10.19 1.89
C ASP A 161 -19.39 9.18 3.06
N PRO A 162 -19.24 9.62 4.32
CA PRO A 162 -19.19 8.72 5.47
C PRO A 162 -20.55 8.10 5.82
N THR A 163 -21.65 8.59 5.24
CA THR A 163 -23.01 8.05 5.38
C THR A 163 -23.23 6.91 4.40
N THR A 164 -22.94 7.15 3.11
CA THR A 164 -23.02 6.15 2.03
C THR A 164 -22.17 4.92 2.36
N TRP A 165 -20.91 5.15 2.72
CA TRP A 165 -19.94 4.07 2.92
C TRP A 165 -19.95 3.47 4.33
N LYS A 166 -20.81 3.97 5.23
CA LYS A 166 -20.93 3.48 6.61
C LYS A 166 -21.11 1.96 6.72
N PRO A 167 -21.95 1.28 5.93
CA PRO A 167 -22.15 -0.17 6.04
C PRO A 167 -20.88 -1.00 5.80
N LEU A 168 -19.96 -0.51 4.96
CA LEU A 168 -18.65 -1.11 4.73
C LEU A 168 -17.67 -0.70 5.83
N LEU A 169 -17.60 0.59 6.16
CA LEU A 169 -16.65 1.13 7.14
C LEU A 169 -16.91 0.63 8.57
N ASP A 170 -18.15 0.31 8.93
CA ASP A 170 -18.50 -0.34 10.21
C ASP A 170 -17.90 -1.75 10.37
N LYS A 171 -17.43 -2.36 9.27
CA LYS A 171 -16.78 -3.68 9.25
C LYS A 171 -15.26 -3.62 9.37
N TYR A 172 -14.67 -2.42 9.28
CA TYR A 172 -13.24 -2.23 9.47
C TYR A 172 -12.89 -2.23 10.97
N ARG A 173 -12.07 -3.20 11.40
CA ARG A 173 -11.53 -3.21 12.76
C ARG A 173 -10.38 -2.23 12.84
N GLN A 174 -10.65 -1.09 13.48
CA GLN A 174 -9.63 -0.08 13.77
C GLN A 174 -8.53 -0.66 14.68
N PRO A 175 -7.26 -0.25 14.49
CA PRO A 175 -6.17 -0.62 15.40
C PRO A 175 -6.48 -0.24 16.85
N GLN A 176 -6.03 -1.06 17.80
CA GLN A 176 -6.24 -0.83 19.23
C GLN A 176 -5.58 0.47 19.77
N TYR A 177 -4.65 1.02 19.00
CA TYR A 177 -3.81 2.15 19.37
C TYR A 177 -4.55 3.48 19.24
N LYS A 178 -4.51 4.29 20.29
CA LYS A 178 -5.25 5.58 20.35
C LYS A 178 -4.32 6.74 20.65
N LEU A 179 -4.64 7.91 20.09
CA LEU A 179 -3.97 9.16 20.40
C LEU A 179 -4.87 10.00 21.33
N PRO A 180 -4.41 10.44 22.52
CA PRO A 180 -5.20 11.28 23.41
C PRO A 180 -5.75 12.52 22.71
N GLY A 181 -7.01 12.86 22.98
CA GLY A 181 -7.69 14.02 22.39
C GLY A 181 -8.08 13.88 20.91
N HIS A 182 -7.93 12.71 20.29
CA HIS A 182 -8.28 12.46 18.89
C HIS A 182 -9.35 11.38 18.75
N THR A 183 -10.19 11.53 17.72
CA THR A 183 -11.14 10.51 17.25
C THR A 183 -10.77 10.08 15.83
N ALA A 184 -11.03 8.82 15.48
CA ALA A 184 -10.79 8.34 14.13
C ALA A 184 -11.85 8.90 13.15
N ALA A 185 -11.38 9.39 12.02
CA ALA A 185 -12.20 9.60 10.83
C ALA A 185 -11.82 8.53 9.81
N LEU A 186 -12.75 7.63 9.48
CA LEU A 186 -12.54 6.62 8.47
C LEU A 186 -12.84 7.18 7.09
N SER A 187 -11.95 6.92 6.16
CA SER A 187 -12.15 7.07 4.72
C SER A 187 -11.68 5.76 4.07
N PHE A 188 -11.85 5.60 2.77
CA PHE A 188 -11.15 4.55 2.04
C PHE A 188 -10.83 5.00 0.60
N GLY A 189 -10.13 4.17 -0.16
CA GLY A 189 -9.94 4.42 -1.57
C GLY A 189 -9.42 3.21 -2.33
N LEU A 190 -9.41 3.36 -3.66
CA LEU A 190 -8.95 2.38 -4.62
C LEU A 190 -8.22 3.08 -5.77
N ALA A 191 -7.09 2.52 -6.19
CA ALA A 191 -6.31 3.00 -7.33
C ALA A 191 -5.58 1.85 -8.02
N GLY A 192 -5.27 1.99 -9.30
CA GLY A 192 -4.56 0.97 -10.09
C GLY A 192 -3.08 0.84 -9.75
N ALA A 193 -2.44 -0.23 -10.23
CA ALA A 193 -1.00 -0.43 -10.05
C ALA A 193 -0.15 0.71 -10.63
N GLY A 194 0.97 1.02 -10.00
CA GLY A 194 1.88 2.12 -10.35
C GLY A 194 1.34 3.54 -10.15
N THR A 195 0.06 3.73 -9.81
CA THR A 195 -0.48 5.06 -9.48
C THR A 195 0.14 5.58 -8.18
N GLY A 196 -0.13 6.83 -7.80
CA GLY A 196 0.39 7.37 -6.54
C GLY A 196 -0.28 8.64 -6.04
N VAL A 197 -0.05 8.95 -4.76
CA VAL A 197 -0.37 10.26 -4.19
C VAL A 197 0.94 11.06 -4.06
N PRO A 198 0.99 12.30 -4.56
CA PRO A 198 2.11 13.21 -4.38
C PRO A 198 2.45 13.52 -2.92
N PHE A 199 3.60 14.17 -2.72
CA PHE A 199 4.10 14.52 -1.39
C PHE A 199 3.20 15.56 -0.73
N HIS A 200 2.58 15.18 0.38
CA HIS A 200 1.69 16.05 1.15
C HIS A 200 1.85 15.80 2.66
N PHE A 201 1.48 16.78 3.47
CA PHE A 201 1.44 16.64 4.93
C PHE A 201 0.14 15.94 5.35
N HIS A 202 0.24 15.01 6.29
CA HIS A 202 -0.91 14.43 6.97
C HIS A 202 -0.84 14.67 8.49
N GLY A 203 -2.00 14.59 9.16
CA GLY A 203 -2.07 14.47 10.62
C GLY A 203 -1.60 13.08 11.12
N PRO A 204 -1.74 12.78 12.41
CA PRO A 204 -1.54 11.41 12.90
C PRO A 204 -2.55 10.44 12.25
N GLY A 205 -2.18 9.17 12.02
CA GLY A 205 -3.09 8.23 11.38
C GLY A 205 -2.63 6.77 11.30
N PHE A 206 -3.60 5.88 10.99
CA PHE A 206 -3.45 4.46 10.63
C PHE A 206 -4.23 4.14 9.35
N ALA A 207 -3.62 3.56 8.32
CA ALA A 207 -4.26 3.00 7.12
C ALA A 207 -3.87 1.55 7.00
N GLU A 208 -4.60 0.85 6.15
CA GLU A 208 -4.33 -0.55 5.90
C GLU A 208 -4.25 -0.80 4.40
N VAL A 209 -3.31 -1.66 4.01
CA VAL A 209 -3.28 -2.24 2.67
C VAL A 209 -4.02 -3.57 2.80
N VAL A 210 -5.27 -3.60 2.37
CA VAL A 210 -6.16 -4.75 2.58
C VAL A 210 -5.99 -5.79 1.47
N HIS A 211 -5.73 -5.32 0.25
CA HIS A 211 -5.38 -6.12 -0.92
C HIS A 211 -4.09 -5.58 -1.52
N GLY A 212 -3.37 -6.36 -2.33
CA GLY A 212 -2.19 -5.88 -3.05
C GLY A 212 -1.09 -5.34 -2.15
N SER A 213 -0.42 -4.26 -2.57
CA SER A 213 0.74 -3.70 -1.85
C SER A 213 0.92 -2.20 -2.09
N LYS A 214 1.65 -1.52 -1.20
CA LYS A 214 1.88 -0.07 -1.31
C LYS A 214 3.25 0.34 -0.79
N ARG A 215 4.01 1.11 -1.58
CA ARG A 215 5.31 1.63 -1.15
C ARG A 215 5.17 3.03 -0.55
N TRP A 216 5.76 3.20 0.63
CA TRP A 216 5.68 4.41 1.44
C TRP A 216 7.03 5.11 1.52
N PHE A 217 7.03 6.43 1.42
CA PHE A 217 8.20 7.26 1.61
C PHE A 217 7.82 8.33 2.61
N LEU A 218 8.58 8.40 3.70
CA LEU A 218 8.39 9.38 4.75
C LEU A 218 9.71 10.13 4.95
N TYR A 219 9.60 11.40 5.31
CA TYR A 219 10.72 12.25 5.65
C TYR A 219 10.28 13.31 6.66
N GLU A 220 11.29 13.90 7.30
CA GLU A 220 11.12 14.98 8.27
C GLU A 220 10.45 16.19 7.59
N PRO A 221 9.53 16.88 8.29
CA PRO A 221 8.71 17.95 7.72
C PRO A 221 9.51 19.15 7.16
N ASP A 222 10.77 19.32 7.56
CA ASP A 222 11.63 20.44 7.16
C ASP A 222 12.55 20.09 5.96
N ARG A 223 12.49 18.86 5.43
CA ARG A 223 13.33 18.40 4.32
C ARG A 223 12.60 18.57 2.98
N GLU A 224 13.09 19.45 2.13
CA GLU A 224 12.56 19.56 0.76
C GLU A 224 12.86 18.31 -0.08
N ILE A 225 11.87 17.90 -0.88
CA ILE A 225 12.01 16.88 -1.92
C ILE A 225 11.73 17.53 -3.27
N ASN A 226 12.68 17.43 -4.20
CA ASN A 226 12.45 17.81 -5.59
C ASN A 226 11.42 16.86 -6.20
N PHE A 227 10.19 17.35 -6.36
CA PHE A 227 9.07 16.68 -7.00
C PHE A 227 8.32 17.70 -7.86
N ASN A 228 8.10 17.38 -9.14
CA ASN A 228 7.32 18.22 -10.03
C ASN A 228 5.82 17.93 -9.80
N PRO A 229 5.00 18.94 -9.41
CA PRO A 229 3.62 18.71 -8.95
C PRO A 229 2.66 18.20 -10.02
N ASP A 230 3.00 18.33 -11.30
CA ASP A 230 2.19 17.84 -12.43
C ASP A 230 2.63 16.45 -12.92
N LYS A 231 3.76 15.94 -12.43
CA LYS A 231 4.26 14.62 -12.80
C LYS A 231 3.68 13.52 -11.93
N SER A 232 3.58 12.32 -12.50
CA SER A 232 3.14 11.15 -11.76
C SER A 232 4.19 10.75 -10.72
N THR A 233 3.71 10.22 -9.61
CA THR A 233 4.53 9.52 -8.61
C THR A 233 5.42 8.46 -9.27
N LEU A 234 4.91 7.72 -10.26
CA LEU A 234 5.71 6.71 -10.97
C LEU A 234 6.92 7.31 -11.71
N GLU A 235 6.76 8.47 -12.36
CA GLU A 235 7.87 9.15 -13.02
C GLU A 235 8.97 9.56 -12.01
N TRP A 236 8.58 10.04 -10.82
CA TRP A 236 9.56 10.39 -9.78
C TRP A 236 10.34 9.18 -9.27
N LEU A 237 9.66 8.04 -9.07
CA LEU A 237 10.29 6.80 -8.63
C LEU A 237 11.42 6.38 -9.58
N GLU A 238 11.09 6.21 -10.85
CA GLU A 238 12.02 5.70 -11.84
C GLU A 238 13.15 6.69 -12.13
N LYS A 239 12.83 7.99 -12.30
CA LYS A 239 13.80 8.99 -12.73
C LYS A 239 14.63 9.62 -11.61
N TYR A 240 14.10 9.73 -10.38
CA TYR A 240 14.73 10.51 -9.30
C TYR A 240 15.05 9.69 -8.05
N PHE A 241 14.27 8.67 -7.72
CA PHE A 241 14.57 7.78 -6.60
C PHE A 241 15.61 6.74 -7.00
N PHE A 242 15.32 5.87 -7.96
CA PHE A 242 16.23 4.79 -8.36
C PHE A 242 17.54 5.28 -8.98
N SER A 243 17.54 6.43 -9.65
CA SER A 243 18.79 7.04 -10.16
C SER A 243 19.79 7.42 -9.06
N LYS A 244 19.32 7.71 -7.83
CA LYS A 244 20.20 7.93 -6.67
C LYS A 244 20.78 6.63 -6.09
N PHE A 245 20.07 5.51 -6.19
CA PHE A 245 20.58 4.21 -5.73
C PHE A 245 21.52 3.55 -6.73
N LYS A 246 21.29 3.71 -8.04
CA LYS A 246 22.19 3.19 -9.09
C LYS A 246 23.62 3.76 -9.03
N ASN A 247 23.79 4.93 -8.40
CA ASN A 247 25.08 5.60 -8.24
C ASN A 247 25.68 5.51 -6.82
N MET A 248 25.03 4.77 -5.91
CA MET A 248 25.53 4.59 -4.55
C MET A 248 26.43 3.34 -4.51
N PRO A 249 27.68 3.41 -4.03
CA PRO A 249 28.53 2.23 -3.91
C PRO A 249 27.84 1.19 -3.04
N ILE A 250 27.89 -0.09 -3.46
CA ILE A 250 27.38 -1.21 -2.66
C ILE A 250 28.32 -1.43 -1.47
N LEU A 251 28.12 -0.63 -0.42
CA LEU A 251 28.83 -0.75 0.86
C LEU A 251 28.28 -1.94 1.63
N GLY A 252 28.87 -3.11 1.36
CA GLY A 252 28.64 -4.34 2.11
C GLY A 252 27.35 -5.05 1.72
N THR A 253 27.46 -6.07 0.86
CA THR A 253 26.46 -7.12 0.78
C THR A 253 26.48 -7.91 2.09
N TYR A 254 25.60 -7.58 3.03
CA TYR A 254 25.27 -8.49 4.14
C TYR A 254 24.46 -9.68 3.60
N THR A 255 25.15 -10.60 2.94
CA THR A 255 24.61 -11.91 2.60
C THR A 255 24.56 -12.77 3.85
N ASN A 256 23.55 -12.54 4.70
CA ASN A 256 23.06 -13.59 5.59
C ASN A 256 22.31 -14.63 4.75
N THR A 257 23.03 -15.40 3.94
CA THR A 257 22.46 -16.61 3.33
C THR A 257 22.06 -17.56 4.46
N PRO A 258 20.78 -17.94 4.61
CA PRO A 258 20.41 -18.99 5.54
C PRO A 258 21.15 -20.27 5.15
N ASN A 259 21.73 -20.96 6.12
CA ASN A 259 22.42 -22.22 5.90
C ASN A 259 21.37 -23.33 5.72
N CYS A 260 20.69 -23.35 4.57
CA CYS A 260 19.64 -24.32 4.28
C CYS A 260 20.22 -25.74 4.41
N PRO A 261 19.70 -26.57 5.33
CA PRO A 261 20.21 -27.92 5.50
C PRO A 261 19.95 -28.71 4.20
N LYS A 262 21.02 -29.13 3.53
CA LYS A 262 20.93 -30.03 2.38
C LYS A 262 20.10 -31.24 2.81
N LYS A 263 18.96 -31.47 2.13
CA LYS A 263 18.19 -32.71 2.29
C LYS A 263 19.16 -33.87 2.18
N ARG A 264 19.35 -34.62 3.27
CA ARG A 264 20.07 -35.89 3.20
C ARG A 264 19.31 -36.76 2.22
N SER A 265 20.00 -37.31 1.24
CA SER A 265 19.46 -38.42 0.45
C SER A 265 19.00 -39.53 1.40
N PRO A 266 17.93 -40.27 1.07
CA PRO A 266 17.59 -41.46 1.83
C PRO A 266 18.76 -42.43 1.71
N ALA A 267 19.49 -42.60 2.81
CA ALA A 267 20.43 -43.72 2.93
C ALA A 267 19.59 -45.00 2.92
N ASN A 268 19.99 -45.97 2.11
CA ASN A 268 19.32 -47.26 2.02
C ASN A 268 19.23 -47.87 3.42
N ALA A 269 18.08 -48.44 3.76
CA ALA A 269 17.95 -49.26 4.94
C ALA A 269 18.74 -50.56 4.73
N PHE A 270 19.81 -50.75 5.50
CA PHE A 270 20.27 -52.00 6.12
C PHE A 270 21.27 -51.67 7.24
#